data_AF-A0A0D2SSH9-F1
#
_entry.id   AF-A0A0D2SSH9-F1
#
_cell.length_a   1.000
_cell.length_b   1.000
_cell.length_c   1.000
_cell.angle_alpha   90.00
_cell.angle_beta   90.00
_cell.angle_gamma   90.00
#
_symmetry.space_group_name_H-M   'P 1'
#
loop_
_entity.id
_entity.type
_entity.pdbx_description
1 polymer ?
#
loop_
_entity_poly.entity_id
_entity_poly.type
_entity_poly.pdbx_seq_one_letter_code
_entity_poly.pdbx_strand_id
1 'polypeptide(L)'
;MSELKKLVEEGKIKYIGLSGASPETIKKAHAVHPITALQIEWSLWTRDLEEEIFPLCRELGIGIVPYGPLGFFAGRGVLETMPANSFLQLSQGFKKKTWTKIRSYI
;
A
#
# COMPACT_ATOMS: atom_id res chain seq x y z
N MET A 1 -3.53 0.40 -19.93
CA MET A 1 -2.33 -0.46 -19.90
C MET A 1 -1.61 -0.57 -21.24
N SER A 2 -2.34 -0.73 -22.36
CA SER A 2 -1.75 -0.76 -23.71
C SER A 2 -0.87 0.45 -24.04
N GLU A 3 -1.28 1.64 -23.63
CA GLU A 3 -0.51 2.86 -23.91
C GLU A 3 0.81 2.92 -23.12
N LEU A 4 0.80 2.55 -21.84
CA LEU A 4 2.02 2.46 -21.04
C LEU A 4 2.99 1.40 -21.59
N LYS A 5 2.47 0.29 -22.13
CA LYS A 5 3.29 -0.72 -22.82
C LYS A 5 4.03 -0.12 -24.02
N LYS A 6 3.36 0.69 -24.86
CA LYS A 6 4.03 1.38 -25.98
C LYS A 6 5.14 2.29 -25.50
N LEU A 7 4.94 3.02 -24.40
CA LEU A 7 5.97 3.90 -23.84
C LEU A 7 7.20 3.11 -23.34
N VAL A 8 7.02 1.86 -22.90
CA VAL A 8 8.13 0.95 -22.59
C VAL A 8 8.85 0.53 -23.88
N GLU A 9 8.10 0.13 -24.91
CA GLU A 9 8.65 -0.28 -26.21
C GLU A 9 9.39 0.86 -26.93
N GLU A 10 8.91 2.09 -26.81
CA GLU A 10 9.56 3.32 -27.29
C GLU A 10 10.75 3.75 -26.41
N GLY A 11 11.00 3.07 -25.29
CA GLY A 11 12.10 3.38 -24.37
C GLY A 11 11.92 4.66 -23.55
N LYS A 12 10.71 5.25 -23.54
CA LYS A 12 10.39 6.47 -22.76
C LYS A 12 10.27 6.19 -21.26
N ILE A 13 9.83 4.99 -20.90
CA ILE A 13 9.79 4.51 -19.52
C ILE A 13 10.42 3.13 -19.44
N LYS A 14 11.00 2.78 -18.28
CA LYS A 14 11.65 1.47 -18.08
C LYS A 14 10.70 0.42 -17.51
N TYR A 15 9.78 0.83 -16.65
CA TYR A 15 8.95 -0.06 -15.85
C TYR A 15 7.55 0.52 -15.65
N ILE A 16 6.58 -0.35 -15.37
CA ILE A 16 5.21 0.06 -15.04
C ILE A 16 4.88 -0.38 -13.62
N GLY A 17 4.32 0.53 -12.82
CA GLY A 17 3.79 0.25 -11.50
C GLY A 17 2.30 0.59 -11.40
N LEU A 18 1.64 0.04 -10.38
CA LEU A 18 0.27 0.37 -10.01
C LEU A 18 0.24 0.93 -8.58
N SER A 19 -0.81 1.68 -8.25
CA SER A 19 -1.06 2.16 -6.89
C SER A 19 -2.50 1.85 -6.48
N GLY A 20 -2.70 1.31 -5.27
CA GLY A 20 -4.02 1.05 -4.71
C GLY A 20 -4.92 0.11 -5.53
N ALA A 21 -4.33 -0.79 -6.32
CA ALA A 21 -5.08 -1.67 -7.23
C ALA A 21 -5.60 -2.93 -6.54
N SER A 22 -6.82 -3.36 -6.91
CA SER A 22 -7.41 -4.63 -6.47
C SER A 22 -6.71 -5.85 -7.10
N PRO A 23 -6.83 -7.06 -6.52
CA PRO A 23 -6.25 -8.28 -7.10
C PRO A 23 -6.65 -8.53 -8.55
N GLU A 24 -7.92 -8.30 -8.89
CA GLU A 24 -8.43 -8.46 -10.25
C GLU A 24 -7.79 -7.45 -11.22
N THR A 25 -7.66 -6.20 -10.79
CA THR A 25 -7.01 -5.14 -11.58
C THR A 25 -5.54 -5.47 -11.83
N ILE A 26 -4.83 -5.97 -10.81
CA ILE A 26 -3.43 -6.40 -10.92
C ILE A 26 -3.30 -7.50 -11.97
N LYS A 27 -4.12 -8.56 -11.90
CA LYS A 27 -4.09 -9.67 -12.86
C LYS A 27 -4.35 -9.20 -14.30
N LYS A 28 -5.39 -8.39 -14.50
CA LYS A 28 -5.73 -7.84 -15.83
C LYS A 28 -4.60 -6.97 -16.39
N ALA A 29 -3.99 -6.13 -15.56
CA ALA A 29 -2.91 -5.27 -15.98
C ALA A 29 -1.63 -6.06 -16.31
N HIS A 30 -1.28 -7.02 -15.45
CA HIS A 30 -0.11 -7.87 -15.61
C HIS A 30 -0.20 -8.78 -16.84
N ALA A 31 -1.41 -9.20 -17.23
CA ALA A 31 -1.66 -9.92 -18.48
C ALA A 31 -1.37 -9.09 -19.75
N VAL A 32 -1.46 -7.76 -19.68
CA VAL A 32 -1.15 -6.86 -20.82
C VAL A 32 0.34 -6.55 -20.88
N HIS A 33 0.96 -6.24 -19.75
CA HIS A 33 2.40 -5.99 -19.61
C HIS A 33 2.83 -6.26 -18.16
N PRO A 34 4.01 -6.86 -17.91
CA PRO A 34 4.49 -7.15 -16.56
C PRO A 34 4.49 -5.90 -15.67
N ILE A 35 3.82 -5.99 -14.53
CA ILE A 35 3.84 -4.95 -13.50
C ILE A 35 5.07 -5.16 -12.62
N THR A 36 5.91 -4.15 -12.49
CA THR A 36 7.15 -4.24 -11.70
C THR A 36 6.90 -3.99 -10.22
N ALA A 37 6.03 -3.04 -9.89
CA ALA A 37 5.78 -2.64 -8.51
C ALA A 37 4.31 -2.30 -8.25
N LEU A 38 3.83 -2.66 -7.06
CA LEU A 38 2.55 -2.23 -6.52
C LEU A 38 2.79 -1.36 -5.29
N GLN A 39 2.36 -0.11 -5.37
CA GLN A 39 2.31 0.79 -4.22
C GLN A 39 0.98 0.59 -3.46
N ILE A 40 1.04 0.34 -2.16
CA ILE A 40 -0.18 0.07 -1.37
C ILE A 40 -0.02 0.49 0.10
N GLU A 41 -1.13 0.72 0.80
CA GLU A 41 -1.09 0.99 2.23
C GLU A 41 -0.68 -0.27 2.97
N TRP A 42 0.38 -0.18 3.76
CA TRP A 42 0.75 -1.28 4.63
C TRP A 42 1.55 -0.76 5.81
N SER A 43 1.16 -1.15 7.01
CA SER A 43 1.81 -0.77 8.26
C SER A 43 1.43 -1.75 9.38
N LEU A 44 1.98 -1.58 10.58
CA LEU A 44 1.52 -2.34 11.75
C LEU A 44 0.02 -2.16 12.06
N TRP A 45 -0.59 -1.07 11.60
CA TRP A 45 -2.02 -0.77 11.79
C TRP A 45 -2.90 -1.31 10.66
N THR A 46 -2.34 -1.52 9.48
CA THR A 46 -3.08 -1.85 8.24
C THR A 46 -2.44 -3.05 7.55
N ARG A 47 -3.00 -4.24 7.82
CA ARG A 47 -2.51 -5.55 7.34
C ARG A 47 -3.54 -6.35 6.56
N ASP A 48 -4.71 -5.78 6.29
CA ASP A 48 -5.85 -6.51 5.70
C ASP A 48 -5.56 -6.99 4.26
N LEU A 49 -4.50 -6.48 3.63
CA LEU A 49 -4.07 -6.81 2.27
C LEU A 49 -3.11 -8.01 2.20
N GLU A 50 -2.63 -8.51 3.34
CA GLU A 50 -1.66 -9.62 3.36
C GLU A 50 -2.23 -10.95 2.92
N GLU A 51 -3.54 -11.15 3.07
CA GLU A 51 -4.19 -12.42 2.70
C GLU A 51 -4.31 -12.58 1.19
N GLU A 52 -4.53 -11.49 0.45
CA GLU A 52 -4.81 -11.54 -0.99
C GLU A 52 -3.71 -10.93 -1.85
N ILE A 53 -3.24 -9.71 -1.52
CA ILE A 53 -2.32 -8.95 -2.38
C ILE A 53 -0.90 -9.53 -2.30
N PHE A 54 -0.43 -9.88 -1.10
CA PHE A 54 0.96 -10.30 -0.91
C PHE A 54 1.27 -11.64 -1.58
N PRO A 55 0.42 -12.69 -1.46
CA PRO A 55 0.58 -13.92 -2.21
C PRO A 55 0.54 -13.69 -3.73
N LEU A 56 -0.41 -12.88 -4.21
CA LEU A 56 -0.54 -12.57 -5.63
C LEU A 56 0.69 -11.86 -6.19
N CYS A 57 1.18 -10.81 -5.51
CA CYS A 57 2.38 -10.09 -5.92
C CYS A 57 3.60 -11.01 -5.91
N ARG A 58 3.72 -11.92 -4.93
CA ARG A 58 4.80 -12.91 -4.87
C ARG A 58 4.73 -13.89 -6.05
N GLU A 59 3.55 -14.42 -6.36
CA GLU A 59 3.32 -15.33 -7.48
C GLU A 59 3.69 -14.68 -8.82
N LEU A 60 3.28 -13.42 -9.02
CA LEU A 60 3.52 -12.67 -10.26
C LEU A 60 4.89 -11.98 -10.32
N GLY A 61 5.74 -12.11 -9.30
CA GLY A 61 7.05 -11.45 -9.25
C GLY A 61 7.00 -9.92 -9.15
N ILE A 62 5.93 -9.37 -8.56
CA ILE A 62 5.70 -7.92 -8.41
C ILE A 62 6.29 -7.45 -7.06
N GLY A 63 7.10 -6.39 -7.09
CA GLY A 63 7.60 -5.74 -5.88
C GLY A 63 6.51 -4.98 -5.13
N ILE A 64 6.52 -5.01 -3.79
CA ILE A 64 5.58 -4.26 -2.96
C ILE A 64 6.28 -3.00 -2.43
N VAL A 65 5.65 -1.84 -2.62
CA VAL A 65 6.13 -0.53 -2.15
C VAL A 65 5.12 0.04 -1.14
N PRO A 66 5.32 -0.20 0.17
CA PRO A 66 4.36 0.27 1.17
C PRO A 66 4.40 1.80 1.29
N TYR A 67 3.24 2.45 1.22
CA TYR A 67 3.09 3.82 1.70
C TYR A 67 2.59 3.83 3.13
N GLY A 68 3.01 4.84 3.90
CA GLY A 68 2.72 4.93 5.33
C GLY A 68 3.23 3.75 6.18
N PRO A 69 4.43 3.18 5.96
CA PRO A 69 4.91 2.00 6.70
C PRO A 69 5.05 2.25 8.21
N LEU A 70 5.34 3.49 8.59
CA LEU A 70 5.37 3.91 9.98
C LEU A 70 3.97 4.09 10.58
N GLY A 71 2.91 4.06 9.78
CA GLY A 71 1.53 4.35 10.19
C GLY A 71 1.44 5.48 11.22
N PHE A 72 0.74 5.23 12.33
CA PHE A 72 0.68 6.17 13.44
C PHE A 72 1.79 5.91 14.48
N PHE A 73 3.07 5.92 14.06
CA PHE A 73 4.22 5.82 14.97
C PHE A 73 4.59 7.17 15.59
N ALA A 74 3.59 7.93 16.03
CA ALA A 74 3.78 9.30 16.51
C ALA A 74 4.00 9.38 18.04
N GLY A 75 3.99 8.23 18.73
CA GLY A 75 4.09 8.15 20.18
C GLY A 75 2.91 8.85 20.89
N ARG A 76 2.93 8.82 22.22
CA ARG A 76 1.87 9.44 23.04
C ARG A 76 1.83 10.97 22.90
N GLY A 77 2.98 11.60 22.65
CA GLY A 77 3.11 13.05 22.55
C GLY A 77 2.29 13.66 21.40
N VAL A 78 2.24 13.01 20.23
CA VAL A 78 1.46 13.55 19.10
C VAL A 78 -0.05 13.42 19.31
N LEU A 79 -0.51 12.43 20.09
CA LEU A 79 -1.93 12.34 20.48
C LEU A 79 -2.34 13.49 21.41
N GLU A 80 -1.43 13.92 22.29
CA GLU A 80 -1.70 14.92 23.32
C GLU A 80 -1.60 16.35 22.79
N THR A 81 -0.78 16.60 21.76
CA THR A 81 -0.53 17.95 21.23
C THR A 81 -1.20 18.23 19.88
N MET A 82 -2.11 17.36 19.43
CA MET A 82 -2.64 17.45 18.08
C MET A 82 -3.65 18.60 17.89
N PRO A 83 -3.53 19.42 16.83
CA PRO A 83 -4.55 20.40 16.48
C PRO A 83 -5.89 19.73 16.14
N ALA A 84 -6.99 20.37 16.58
CA ALA A 84 -8.35 19.89 16.37
C ALA A 84 -8.74 19.76 14.88
N ASN A 85 -8.06 20.48 13.99
CA ASN A 85 -8.32 20.51 12.55
C ASN A 85 -7.34 19.65 11.75
N SER A 86 -6.53 18.80 12.39
CA SER A 86 -5.54 18.01 11.69
C SER A 86 -6.18 16.85 10.92
N PHE A 87 -5.74 16.63 9.68
CA PHE A 87 -6.18 15.52 8.84
C PHE A 87 -5.98 14.14 9.47
N LEU A 88 -5.00 13.96 10.37
CA LEU A 88 -4.80 12.64 11.00
C LEU A 88 -5.93 12.28 11.97
N GLN A 89 -6.78 13.23 12.40
CA GLN A 89 -8.00 12.88 13.14
C GLN A 89 -8.98 12.02 12.33
N LEU A 90 -8.92 12.09 10.99
CA LEU A 90 -9.71 11.26 10.10
C LEU A 90 -9.14 9.83 9.96
N SER A 91 -7.90 9.61 10.39
CA SER A 91 -7.23 8.32 10.23
C SER A 91 -7.75 7.29 11.25
N GLN A 92 -7.98 6.06 10.77
CA GLN A 92 -8.57 4.99 11.58
C GLN A 92 -7.68 4.56 12.77
N GLY A 93 -6.39 4.87 12.73
CA GLY A 93 -5.42 4.58 13.79
C GLY A 93 -5.72 5.25 15.14
N PHE A 94 -6.51 6.34 15.15
CA PHE A 94 -6.88 7.07 16.37
C PHE A 94 -8.01 6.44 17.19
N LYS A 95 -8.71 5.43 16.65
CA LYS A 95 -9.77 4.73 17.39
C LYS A 95 -9.11 3.74 18.38
N LYS A 96 -9.50 3.77 19.67
CA LYS A 96 -8.97 2.93 20.78
C LYS A 96 -8.84 1.42 20.48
N LYS A 97 -9.58 0.89 19.51
CA LYS A 97 -9.66 -0.53 19.15
C LYS A 97 -8.38 -1.09 18.48
N THR A 98 -7.47 -0.23 18.03
CA THR A 98 -6.34 -0.63 17.16
C THR A 98 -5.09 -1.11 17.92
N TRP A 99 -4.91 -0.70 19.20
CA TRP A 99 -3.72 -1.05 20.00
C TRP A 99 -3.58 -2.54 20.31
N THR A 100 -4.70 -3.25 20.49
CA THR A 100 -4.69 -4.70 20.73
C THR A 100 -4.20 -5.49 19.51
N LYS A 101 -4.52 -5.02 18.29
CA LYS A 101 -4.13 -5.65 17.02
C LYS A 101 -2.61 -5.56 16.78
N ILE A 102 -1.95 -4.49 17.23
CA ILE A 102 -0.50 -4.33 17.05
C ILE A 102 0.28 -5.29 17.96
N ARG A 103 -0.17 -5.48 19.21
CA ARG A 103 0.49 -6.37 20.18
C ARG A 103 0.52 -7.84 19.77
N SER A 104 -0.35 -8.30 18.88
CA SER A 104 -0.28 -9.67 18.37
C SER A 104 0.81 -9.88 17.33
N TYR A 105 1.52 -8.83 16.91
CA TYR A 105 2.54 -8.89 15.87
C TYR A 105 3.98 -8.68 16.36
N ILE A 106 4.15 -8.38 17.65
CA ILE A 106 5.43 -8.18 18.36
C ILE A 106 5.49 -9.15 19.52
#